data_AF-A0A953ILE5-F1
#
_entry.id   AF-A0A953ILE5-F1
#
_cell.length_a   1.000
_cell.length_b   1.000
_cell.length_c   1.000
_cell.angle_alpha   90.00
_cell.angle_beta   90.00
_cell.angle_gamma   90.00
#
_symmetry.space_group_name_H-M   'P 1'
#
loop_
_entity.id
_entity.type
_entity.pdbx_description
1 polymer ?
#
loop_
_entity_poly.entity_id
_entity_poly.type
_entity_poly.pdbx_seq_one_letter_code
_entity_poly.pdbx_strand_id
1 'polypeptide(L)'
;ALQKQFDLAQSVVEDSRRQREQLRAEGAARQGRLDLLSERLRGLELERARLDREIATADQQRERWALELQGLEERQERLEASFQTAEQELSEALARRDGSQDAILKAQEILDDHREMLRSVEEQVDAKRKEREGTRDRVEALRIELAEIQGDEQHLKEAYREQLGRELPPQSTASDDDLAELERQLVETKAALERLGPVNELASAEYDEHEERHTYLLEQRIDVADSVASLKRTIQEINQTSSERFLATFAEVNKKFGEVFEALFNGGEAEMRLLDEDDVLESGIEIVARPPGKRLQNLLLLSGGEKALTAIALLMALFHTKASPFCIFDEVDAPLDDPNTVRFVDIIKKMSRDTQFIVITHNKLTMQAAST
;
A
#
# COMPACT_ATOMS: atom_id res chain seq x y z
N ALA A 1 124.64 1.45 -6.90
CA ALA A 1 123.86 0.92 -8.05
C ALA A 1 122.65 0.11 -7.59
N LEU A 2 122.85 -0.88 -6.72
CA LEU A 2 121.79 -1.75 -6.18
C LEU A 2 120.67 -1.00 -5.42
N GLN A 3 121.01 0.01 -4.60
CA GLN A 3 120.00 0.82 -3.88
C GLN A 3 119.01 1.51 -4.82
N LYS A 4 119.51 2.15 -5.90
CA LYS A 4 118.67 2.82 -6.90
C LYS A 4 117.79 1.83 -7.69
N GLN A 5 118.27 0.61 -7.92
CA GLN A 5 117.47 -0.43 -8.57
C GLN A 5 116.39 -1.00 -7.63
N PHE A 6 116.69 -1.10 -6.33
CA PHE A 6 115.72 -1.49 -5.31
C PHE A 6 114.62 -0.43 -5.13
N ASP A 7 114.99 0.86 -5.04
CA ASP A 7 114.03 1.97 -4.92
C ASP A 7 113.12 2.07 -6.16
N LEU A 8 113.67 1.85 -7.36
CA LEU A 8 112.89 1.81 -8.61
C LEU A 8 111.95 0.59 -8.66
N ALA A 9 112.41 -0.58 -8.22
CA ALA A 9 111.55 -1.77 -8.14
C ALA A 9 110.43 -1.57 -7.11
N GLN A 10 110.72 -0.92 -5.98
CA GLN A 10 109.74 -0.60 -4.96
C GLN A 10 108.69 0.39 -5.45
N SER A 11 109.08 1.44 -6.19
CA SER A 11 108.12 2.39 -6.78
C SER A 11 107.22 1.73 -7.82
N VAL A 12 107.76 0.84 -8.67
CA VAL A 12 106.96 0.09 -9.66
C VAL A 12 105.96 -0.85 -8.99
N VAL A 13 106.34 -1.49 -7.87
CA VAL A 13 105.44 -2.34 -7.09
C VAL A 13 104.35 -1.52 -6.41
N GLU A 14 104.68 -0.34 -5.87
CA GLU A 14 103.70 0.58 -5.27
C GLU A 14 102.72 1.14 -6.30
N ASP A 15 103.18 1.54 -7.48
CA ASP A 15 102.33 2.02 -8.58
C ASP A 15 101.43 0.90 -9.12
N SER A 16 101.97 -0.31 -9.30
CA SER A 16 101.19 -1.48 -9.70
C SER A 16 100.14 -1.86 -8.64
N ARG A 17 100.46 -1.69 -7.36
CA ARG A 17 99.52 -1.90 -6.25
C ARG A 17 98.41 -0.85 -6.25
N ARG A 18 98.74 0.43 -6.45
CA ARG A 18 97.77 1.52 -6.57
C ARG A 18 96.83 1.33 -7.77
N GLN A 19 97.37 1.00 -8.94
CA GLN A 19 96.55 0.70 -10.13
C GLN A 19 95.61 -0.49 -9.90
N ARG A 20 96.08 -1.54 -9.24
CA ARG A 20 95.24 -2.70 -8.90
C ARG A 20 94.15 -2.36 -7.87
N GLU A 21 94.46 -1.54 -6.87
CA GLU A 21 93.48 -1.06 -5.89
C GLU A 21 92.43 -0.15 -6.55
N GLN A 22 92.85 0.72 -7.47
CA GLN A 22 91.94 1.57 -8.25
C GLN A 22 91.03 0.73 -9.16
N LEU A 23 91.56 -0.22 -9.91
CA LEU A 23 90.76 -1.12 -10.75
C LEU A 23 89.79 -1.98 -9.93
N ARG A 24 90.19 -2.40 -8.72
CA ARG A 24 89.30 -3.09 -7.78
C ARG A 24 88.17 -2.19 -7.29
N ALA A 25 88.47 -0.93 -6.94
CA ALA A 25 87.46 0.03 -6.52
C ALA A 25 86.48 0.36 -7.67
N GLU A 26 86.97 0.55 -8.89
CA GLU A 26 86.13 0.76 -10.08
C GLU A 26 85.27 -0.47 -10.40
N GLY A 27 85.84 -1.68 -10.26
CA GLY A 27 85.10 -2.94 -10.42
C GLY A 27 83.99 -3.09 -9.38
N ALA A 28 84.28 -2.81 -8.11
CA ALA A 28 83.29 -2.83 -7.03
C ALA A 28 82.17 -1.79 -7.23
N ALA A 29 82.52 -0.58 -7.70
CA ALA A 29 81.54 0.46 -8.00
C ALA A 29 80.62 0.08 -9.18
N ARG A 30 81.17 -0.55 -10.23
CA ARG A 30 80.37 -1.07 -11.36
C ARG A 30 79.46 -2.21 -10.90
N GLN A 31 79.95 -3.11 -10.07
CA GLN A 31 79.15 -4.20 -9.51
C GLN A 31 77.98 -3.68 -8.68
N GLY A 32 78.23 -2.75 -7.76
CA GLY A 32 77.16 -2.13 -6.96
C GLY A 32 76.11 -1.41 -7.81
N ARG A 33 76.52 -0.78 -8.93
CA ARG A 33 75.58 -0.17 -9.89
C ARG A 33 74.74 -1.21 -10.63
N LEU A 34 75.32 -2.35 -11.01
CA LEU A 34 74.59 -3.46 -11.63
C LEU A 34 73.58 -4.06 -10.65
N ASP A 35 73.97 -4.25 -9.39
CA ASP A 35 73.09 -4.80 -8.35
C ASP A 35 71.88 -3.87 -8.13
N LEU A 36 72.10 -2.55 -8.00
CA LEU A 36 71.03 -1.55 -7.87
C LEU A 36 70.08 -1.55 -9.10
N LEU A 37 70.63 -1.61 -10.31
CA LEU A 37 69.83 -1.67 -11.53
C LEU A 37 69.01 -2.96 -11.61
N SER A 38 69.57 -4.08 -11.14
CA SER A 38 68.88 -5.37 -11.11
C SER A 38 67.71 -5.38 -10.11
N GLU A 39 67.88 -4.77 -8.93
CA GLU A 39 66.79 -4.59 -7.97
C GLU A 39 65.68 -3.69 -8.52
N ARG A 40 66.06 -2.58 -9.17
CA ARG A 40 65.09 -1.69 -9.80
C ARG A 40 64.32 -2.37 -10.93
N LEU A 41 64.99 -3.19 -11.74
CA LEU A 41 64.35 -3.98 -12.79
C LEU A 41 63.33 -4.96 -12.20
N ARG A 42 63.71 -5.69 -11.15
CA ARG A 42 62.80 -6.60 -10.43
C ARG A 42 61.60 -5.86 -9.85
N GLY A 43 61.81 -4.67 -9.28
CA GLY A 43 60.72 -3.82 -8.79
C GLY A 43 59.72 -3.45 -9.89
N LEU A 44 60.22 -3.01 -11.05
CA LEU A 44 59.38 -2.67 -12.20
C LEU A 44 58.67 -3.91 -12.79
N GLU A 45 59.30 -5.08 -12.79
CA GLU A 45 58.68 -6.33 -13.23
C GLU A 45 57.52 -6.74 -12.31
N LEU A 46 57.68 -6.59 -10.99
CA LEU A 46 56.62 -6.84 -10.02
C LEU A 46 55.46 -5.85 -10.16
N GLU A 47 55.78 -4.56 -10.36
CA GLU A 47 54.78 -3.51 -10.57
C GLU A 47 53.99 -3.74 -11.87
N ARG A 48 54.67 -4.09 -12.96
CA ARG A 48 54.02 -4.50 -14.21
C ARG A 48 53.11 -5.70 -13.99
N ALA A 49 53.57 -6.75 -13.31
CA ALA A 49 52.77 -7.94 -13.06
C ALA A 49 51.54 -7.64 -12.18
N ARG A 50 51.63 -6.66 -11.27
CA ARG A 50 50.50 -6.16 -10.49
C ARG A 50 49.49 -5.45 -11.39
N LEU A 51 49.95 -4.51 -12.22
CA LEU A 51 49.08 -3.78 -13.17
C LEU A 51 48.39 -4.73 -14.16
N ASP A 52 49.10 -5.74 -14.68
CA ASP A 52 48.52 -6.73 -15.59
C ASP A 52 47.38 -7.52 -14.91
N ARG A 53 47.48 -7.81 -13.61
CA ARG A 53 46.39 -8.44 -12.84
C ARG A 53 45.21 -7.49 -12.64
N GLU A 54 45.48 -6.22 -12.31
CA GLU A 54 44.44 -5.20 -12.14
C GLU A 54 43.66 -4.99 -13.45
N ILE A 55 44.34 -4.92 -14.59
CA ILE A 55 43.73 -4.85 -15.93
C ILE A 55 42.86 -6.08 -16.19
N ALA A 56 43.37 -7.30 -15.94
CA ALA A 56 42.60 -8.51 -16.14
C ALA A 56 41.33 -8.56 -15.28
N THR A 57 41.39 -8.10 -14.03
CA THR A 57 40.19 -8.00 -13.18
C THR A 57 39.20 -6.97 -13.67
N ALA A 58 39.67 -5.83 -14.17
CA ALA A 58 38.81 -4.79 -14.72
C ALA A 58 38.13 -5.24 -16.03
N ASP A 59 38.84 -5.96 -16.90
CA ASP A 59 38.26 -6.53 -18.12
C ASP A 59 37.17 -7.57 -17.81
N GLN A 60 37.39 -8.44 -16.81
CA GLN A 60 36.37 -9.38 -16.34
C GLN A 60 35.14 -8.67 -15.78
N GLN A 61 35.32 -7.58 -15.03
CA GLN A 61 34.20 -6.77 -14.54
C GLN A 61 33.44 -6.11 -15.69
N ARG A 62 34.15 -5.56 -16.68
CA ARG A 62 33.55 -4.95 -17.87
C ARG A 62 32.70 -5.96 -18.65
N GLU A 63 33.20 -7.18 -18.86
CA GLU A 63 32.44 -8.23 -19.54
C GLU A 63 31.17 -8.63 -18.78
N ARG A 64 31.25 -8.75 -17.44
CA ARG A 64 30.06 -9.03 -16.62
C ARG A 64 29.02 -7.92 -16.74
N TRP A 65 29.45 -6.66 -16.65
CA TRP A 65 28.55 -5.52 -16.75
C TRP A 65 27.93 -5.38 -18.14
N ALA A 66 28.66 -5.73 -19.20
CA ALA A 66 28.12 -5.77 -20.55
C ALA A 66 27.00 -6.81 -20.71
N LEU A 67 27.18 -8.00 -20.11
CA LEU A 67 26.14 -9.04 -20.11
C LEU A 67 24.92 -8.63 -19.26
N GLU A 68 25.14 -8.01 -18.11
CA GLU A 68 24.05 -7.49 -17.27
C GLU A 68 23.27 -6.39 -18.00
N LEU A 69 23.96 -5.47 -18.68
CA LEU A 69 23.32 -4.41 -19.47
C LEU A 69 22.45 -5.00 -20.58
N GLN A 70 22.97 -5.97 -21.33
CA GLN A 70 22.18 -6.66 -22.36
C GLN A 70 20.93 -7.34 -21.77
N GLY A 71 21.07 -8.00 -20.62
CA GLY A 71 19.94 -8.63 -19.94
C GLY A 71 18.88 -7.63 -19.46
N LEU A 72 19.31 -6.43 -19.05
CA LEU A 72 18.40 -5.34 -18.67
C LEU A 72 17.68 -4.75 -19.89
N GLU A 73 18.38 -4.55 -21.01
CA GLU A 73 17.79 -4.08 -22.27
C GLU A 73 16.72 -5.06 -22.77
N GLU A 74 17.01 -6.36 -22.83
CA GLU A 74 16.03 -7.38 -23.22
C GLU A 74 14.83 -7.46 -22.26
N ARG A 75 15.03 -7.15 -20.98
CA ARG A 75 13.94 -7.11 -20.00
C ARG A 75 13.09 -5.86 -20.17
N GLN A 76 13.71 -4.73 -20.47
CA GLN A 76 13.02 -3.48 -20.75
C GLN A 76 12.14 -3.62 -21.99
N GLU A 77 12.66 -4.18 -23.09
CA GLU A 77 11.88 -4.42 -24.32
C GLU A 77 10.66 -5.33 -24.05
N ARG A 78 10.84 -6.40 -23.27
CA ARG A 78 9.73 -7.30 -22.87
C ARG A 78 8.67 -6.58 -22.04
N LEU A 79 9.09 -5.73 -21.11
CA LEU A 79 8.17 -4.94 -20.30
C LEU A 79 7.40 -3.92 -21.14
N GLU A 80 8.09 -3.21 -22.04
CA GLU A 80 7.49 -2.24 -22.96
C GLU A 80 6.41 -2.91 -23.84
N ALA A 81 6.71 -4.09 -24.40
CA ALA A 81 5.75 -4.85 -25.19
C ALA A 81 4.52 -5.31 -24.37
N SER A 82 4.75 -5.79 -23.14
CA SER A 82 3.68 -6.19 -22.24
C SER A 82 2.78 -5.01 -21.83
N PHE A 83 3.39 -3.83 -21.61
CA PHE A 83 2.69 -2.61 -21.28
C PHE A 83 1.78 -2.16 -22.43
N GLN A 84 2.30 -2.15 -23.66
CA GLN A 84 1.51 -1.81 -24.85
C GLN A 84 0.32 -2.75 -25.06
N THR A 85 0.51 -4.05 -24.78
CA THR A 85 -0.58 -5.03 -24.89
C THR A 85 -1.65 -4.78 -23.81
N ALA A 86 -1.23 -4.55 -22.57
CA ALA A 86 -2.15 -4.23 -21.48
C ALA A 86 -2.93 -2.92 -21.73
N GLU A 87 -2.29 -1.91 -22.33
CA GLU A 87 -2.93 -0.64 -22.69
C GLU A 87 -3.99 -0.84 -23.79
N GLN A 88 -3.71 -1.68 -24.78
CA GLN A 88 -4.69 -2.07 -25.81
C GLN A 88 -5.88 -2.83 -25.21
N GLU A 89 -5.62 -3.82 -24.37
CA GLU A 89 -6.68 -4.58 -23.69
C GLU A 89 -7.57 -3.69 -22.82
N LEU A 90 -6.96 -2.72 -22.10
CA LEU A 90 -7.70 -1.75 -21.30
C LEU A 90 -8.57 -0.84 -22.17
N SER A 91 -8.04 -0.35 -23.28
CA SER A 91 -8.79 0.49 -24.23
C SER A 91 -9.99 -0.26 -24.81
N GLU A 92 -9.82 -1.52 -25.20
CA GLU A 92 -10.92 -2.37 -25.67
C GLU A 92 -11.97 -2.62 -24.59
N ALA A 93 -11.54 -2.88 -23.35
CA ALA A 93 -12.45 -3.09 -22.23
C ALA A 93 -13.28 -1.84 -21.92
N LEU A 94 -12.66 -0.65 -21.95
CA LEU A 94 -13.36 0.63 -21.78
C LEU A 94 -14.37 0.87 -22.91
N ALA A 95 -14.01 0.62 -24.17
CA ALA A 95 -14.93 0.74 -25.28
C ALA A 95 -16.14 -0.20 -25.17
N ARG A 96 -15.93 -1.44 -24.70
CA ARG A 96 -17.02 -2.41 -24.44
C ARG A 96 -17.92 -1.96 -23.29
N ARG A 97 -17.34 -1.42 -22.21
CA ARG A 97 -18.09 -0.86 -21.08
C ARG A 97 -18.99 0.28 -21.54
N ASP A 98 -18.43 1.23 -22.27
CA ASP A 98 -19.17 2.42 -22.72
C ASP A 98 -20.29 2.02 -23.69
N GLY A 99 -20.03 1.09 -24.62
CA GLY A 99 -21.07 0.55 -25.50
C GLY A 99 -22.19 -0.20 -24.75
N SER A 100 -21.86 -0.88 -23.65
CA SER A 100 -22.85 -1.54 -22.79
C SER A 100 -23.68 -0.53 -21.99
N GLN A 101 -23.06 0.55 -21.51
CA GLN A 101 -23.76 1.64 -20.83
C GLN A 101 -24.75 2.34 -21.76
N ASP A 102 -24.35 2.63 -23.00
CA ASP A 102 -25.25 3.20 -24.01
C ASP A 102 -26.43 2.26 -24.34
N ALA A 103 -26.19 0.95 -24.38
CA ALA A 103 -27.26 -0.03 -24.60
C ALA A 103 -28.25 -0.07 -23.43
N ILE A 104 -27.76 0.02 -22.19
CA ILE A 104 -28.60 0.09 -20.99
C ILE A 104 -29.46 1.35 -21.00
N LEU A 105 -28.89 2.52 -21.31
CA LEU A 105 -29.64 3.78 -21.38
C LEU A 105 -30.77 3.71 -22.43
N LYS A 106 -30.48 3.18 -23.62
CA LYS A 106 -31.51 2.97 -24.65
C LYS A 106 -32.59 1.99 -24.22
N ALA A 107 -32.22 0.91 -23.53
CA ALA A 107 -33.19 -0.05 -23.01
C ALA A 107 -34.07 0.57 -21.91
N GLN A 108 -33.52 1.46 -21.08
CA GLN A 108 -34.28 2.21 -20.08
C GLN A 108 -35.28 3.18 -20.72
N GLU A 109 -34.87 3.95 -21.74
CA GLU A 109 -35.78 4.83 -22.49
C GLU A 109 -36.96 4.04 -23.10
N ILE A 110 -36.68 2.91 -23.76
CA ILE A 110 -37.73 2.04 -24.33
C ILE A 110 -38.66 1.51 -23.24
N LEU A 111 -38.13 1.15 -22.08
CA LEU A 111 -38.91 0.62 -20.97
C LEU A 111 -39.83 1.70 -20.37
N ASP A 112 -39.33 2.93 -20.23
CA ASP A 112 -40.13 4.05 -19.74
C ASP A 112 -41.24 4.43 -20.73
N ASP A 113 -40.97 4.42 -22.04
CA ASP A 113 -42.00 4.58 -23.08
C ASP A 113 -43.09 3.51 -22.96
N HIS A 114 -42.70 2.25 -22.74
CA HIS A 114 -43.65 1.15 -22.56
C HIS A 114 -44.48 1.30 -21.27
N ARG A 115 -43.89 1.81 -20.18
CA ARG A 115 -44.61 2.10 -18.93
C ARG A 115 -45.65 3.21 -19.12
N GLU A 116 -45.33 4.27 -19.84
CA GLU A 116 -46.29 5.33 -20.16
C GLU A 116 -47.45 4.81 -21.00
N MET A 117 -47.14 3.99 -22.02
CA MET A 117 -48.17 3.34 -22.84
C MET A 117 -49.07 2.41 -22.03
N LEU A 118 -48.49 1.60 -21.13
CA LEU A 118 -49.25 0.71 -20.24
C LEU A 118 -50.22 1.52 -19.36
N ARG A 119 -49.72 2.59 -18.73
CA ARG A 119 -50.52 3.47 -17.88
C ARG A 119 -51.69 4.10 -18.65
N SER A 120 -51.46 4.55 -19.88
CA SER A 120 -52.52 5.09 -20.73
C SER A 120 -53.60 4.05 -21.04
N VAL A 121 -53.20 2.80 -21.28
CA VAL A 121 -54.14 1.70 -21.53
C VAL A 121 -54.92 1.35 -20.27
N GLU A 122 -54.28 1.31 -19.10
CA GLU A 122 -54.93 1.08 -17.82
C GLU A 122 -55.99 2.15 -17.53
N GLU A 123 -55.67 3.43 -17.74
CA GLU A 123 -56.62 4.54 -17.59
C GLU A 123 -57.83 4.39 -18.54
N GLN A 124 -57.62 3.95 -19.78
CA GLN A 124 -58.70 3.68 -20.73
C GLN A 124 -59.57 2.50 -20.30
N VAL A 125 -58.97 1.43 -19.77
CA VAL A 125 -59.69 0.26 -19.25
C VAL A 125 -60.56 0.66 -18.06
N ASP A 126 -60.03 1.44 -17.12
CA ASP A 126 -60.79 1.90 -15.96
C ASP A 126 -61.93 2.84 -16.35
N ALA A 127 -61.72 3.73 -17.31
CA ALA A 127 -62.80 4.56 -17.86
C ALA A 127 -63.92 3.70 -18.46
N LYS A 128 -63.56 2.66 -19.23
CA LYS A 128 -64.53 1.72 -19.82
C LYS A 128 -65.24 0.87 -18.77
N ARG A 129 -64.56 0.47 -17.69
CA ARG A 129 -65.16 -0.23 -16.55
C ARG A 129 -66.24 0.63 -15.87
N LYS A 130 -65.94 1.91 -15.61
CA LYS A 130 -66.90 2.87 -15.04
C LYS A 130 -68.11 3.11 -15.95
N GLU A 131 -67.88 3.24 -17.27
CA GLU A 131 -68.97 3.37 -18.25
C GLU A 131 -69.90 2.15 -18.25
N ARG A 132 -69.31 0.94 -18.18
CA ARG A 132 -70.06 -0.32 -18.09
C ARG A 132 -70.88 -0.40 -16.81
N GLU A 133 -70.30 -0.01 -15.68
CA GLU A 133 -70.98 0.01 -14.38
C GLU A 133 -72.17 0.98 -14.38
N GLY A 134 -71.98 2.22 -14.84
CA GLY A 134 -73.08 3.18 -14.96
C GLY A 134 -74.19 2.73 -15.93
N THR A 135 -73.84 2.02 -17.01
CA THR A 135 -74.83 1.42 -17.91
C THR A 135 -75.61 0.30 -17.22
N ARG A 136 -74.92 -0.54 -16.43
CA ARG A 136 -75.54 -1.62 -15.66
C ARG A 136 -76.53 -1.08 -14.63
N ASP A 137 -76.14 -0.06 -13.87
CA ASP A 137 -77.00 0.58 -12.88
C ASP A 137 -78.26 1.16 -13.54
N ARG A 138 -78.11 1.75 -14.73
CA ARG A 138 -79.24 2.27 -15.50
C ARG A 138 -80.18 1.16 -15.99
N VAL A 139 -79.65 0.00 -16.37
CA VAL A 139 -80.47 -1.17 -16.72
C VAL A 139 -81.24 -1.68 -15.51
N GLU A 140 -80.61 -1.77 -14.33
CA GLU A 140 -81.31 -2.19 -13.11
C GLU A 140 -82.39 -1.18 -12.69
N ALA A 141 -82.12 0.12 -12.79
CA ALA A 141 -83.14 1.15 -12.53
C ALA A 141 -84.36 1.01 -13.45
N LEU A 142 -84.14 0.80 -14.76
CA LEU A 142 -85.23 0.57 -15.72
C LEU A 142 -85.99 -0.73 -15.46
N ARG A 143 -85.33 -1.77 -14.91
CA ARG A 143 -86.01 -3.02 -14.51
C ARG A 143 -86.93 -2.81 -13.32
N ILE A 144 -86.50 -2.03 -12.32
CA ILE A 144 -87.33 -1.67 -11.17
C ILE A 144 -88.55 -0.88 -11.64
N GLU A 145 -88.34 0.15 -12.47
CA GLU A 145 -89.44 0.96 -13.03
C GLU A 145 -90.41 0.11 -13.86
N LEU A 146 -89.90 -0.84 -14.65
CA LEU A 146 -90.75 -1.80 -15.37
C LEU A 146 -91.56 -2.70 -14.42
N ALA A 147 -90.96 -3.17 -13.33
CA ALA A 147 -91.64 -3.99 -12.33
C ALA A 147 -92.73 -3.22 -11.59
N GLU A 148 -92.51 -1.94 -11.27
CA GLU A 148 -93.52 -1.04 -10.72
C GLU A 148 -94.70 -0.87 -11.68
N ILE A 149 -94.44 -0.57 -12.96
CA ILE A 149 -95.48 -0.44 -13.99
C ILE A 149 -96.25 -1.76 -14.16
N GLN A 150 -95.58 -2.91 -14.12
CA GLN A 150 -96.22 -4.23 -14.19
C GLN A 150 -97.07 -4.52 -12.94
N GLY A 151 -96.61 -4.11 -11.75
CA GLY A 151 -97.38 -4.18 -10.51
C GLY A 151 -98.63 -3.30 -10.56
N ASP A 152 -98.49 -2.06 -11.03
CA ASP A 152 -99.62 -1.15 -11.25
C ASP A 152 -100.61 -1.71 -12.29
N GLU A 153 -100.11 -2.31 -13.38
CA GLU A 153 -100.94 -2.99 -14.38
C GLU A 153 -101.70 -4.18 -13.77
N GLN A 154 -101.06 -4.97 -12.91
CA GLN A 154 -101.70 -6.05 -12.16
C GLN A 154 -102.79 -5.51 -11.22
N HIS A 155 -102.50 -4.46 -10.45
CA HIS A 155 -103.47 -3.81 -9.58
C HIS A 155 -104.67 -3.25 -10.36
N LEU A 156 -104.43 -2.62 -11.52
CA LEU A 156 -105.48 -2.15 -12.42
C LEU A 156 -106.32 -3.31 -12.98
N LYS A 157 -105.69 -4.43 -13.36
CA LYS A 157 -106.40 -5.65 -13.79
C LYS A 157 -107.23 -6.28 -12.67
N GLU A 158 -106.73 -6.25 -11.44
CA GLU A 158 -107.46 -6.72 -10.25
C GLU A 158 -108.64 -5.81 -9.91
N ALA A 159 -108.45 -4.49 -9.89
CA ALA A 159 -109.54 -3.53 -9.70
C ALA A 159 -110.61 -3.65 -10.81
N TYR A 160 -110.19 -3.92 -12.05
CA TYR A 160 -111.08 -4.19 -13.17
C TYR A 160 -111.86 -5.50 -13.00
N ARG A 161 -111.22 -6.56 -12.47
CA ARG A 161 -111.90 -7.82 -12.09
C ARG A 161 -112.97 -7.60 -11.03
N GLU A 162 -112.66 -6.80 -10.01
CA GLU A 162 -113.57 -6.53 -8.87
C GLU A 162 -114.81 -5.72 -9.30
N GLN A 163 -114.70 -4.89 -10.34
CA GLN A 163 -115.81 -4.13 -10.91
C GLN A 163 -116.62 -4.84 -12.01
N LEU A 164 -116.03 -5.76 -12.79
CA LEU A 164 -116.64 -6.27 -14.05
C LEU A 164 -116.76 -7.81 -14.18
N GLY A 165 -116.23 -8.61 -13.26
CA GLY A 165 -116.61 -10.03 -13.11
C GLY A 165 -116.18 -11.02 -14.21
N ARG A 166 -115.04 -10.82 -14.90
CA ARG A 166 -114.43 -11.83 -15.81
C ARG A 166 -112.91 -11.92 -15.70
N GLU A 167 -112.35 -13.12 -15.89
CA GLU A 167 -110.93 -13.45 -15.66
C GLU A 167 -110.05 -13.53 -16.92
N LEU A 168 -108.73 -13.26 -16.76
CA LEU A 168 -107.64 -13.74 -17.63
C LEU A 168 -106.84 -14.89 -16.96
N PRO A 169 -106.18 -15.80 -17.72
CA PRO A 169 -105.62 -17.08 -17.22
C PRO A 169 -104.15 -17.00 -16.72
N PRO A 170 -103.62 -18.02 -16.01
CA PRO A 170 -102.51 -17.84 -15.05
C PRO A 170 -101.15 -18.45 -15.47
N GLN A 171 -100.04 -17.91 -14.92
CA GLN A 171 -98.78 -18.60 -14.55
C GLN A 171 -98.18 -17.84 -13.34
N SER A 172 -98.12 -18.39 -12.13
CA SER A 172 -97.19 -19.39 -11.54
C SER A 172 -96.17 -18.69 -10.61
N THR A 173 -96.36 -18.83 -9.30
CA THR A 173 -95.51 -18.29 -8.22
C THR A 173 -94.54 -19.34 -7.67
N ALA A 174 -93.33 -18.92 -7.31
CA ALA A 174 -92.35 -19.70 -6.55
C ALA A 174 -92.04 -19.00 -5.21
N SER A 175 -91.65 -19.79 -4.21
CA SER A 175 -91.65 -19.52 -2.77
C SER A 175 -90.51 -18.59 -2.28
N ASP A 176 -90.84 -17.64 -1.38
CA ASP A 176 -90.02 -16.52 -0.90
C ASP A 176 -89.02 -16.83 0.24
N ASP A 177 -89.14 -17.97 0.93
CA ASP A 177 -88.46 -18.15 2.23
C ASP A 177 -86.94 -18.47 2.17
N ASP A 178 -86.40 -18.99 1.07
CA ASP A 178 -84.96 -19.21 0.91
C ASP A 178 -84.20 -17.93 0.49
N LEU A 179 -84.91 -16.94 -0.07
CA LEU A 179 -84.32 -15.72 -0.59
C LEU A 179 -83.83 -14.79 0.52
N ALA A 180 -84.60 -14.70 1.60
CA ALA A 180 -84.31 -13.81 2.73
C ALA A 180 -83.03 -14.20 3.49
N GLU A 181 -82.76 -15.50 3.64
CA GLU A 181 -81.55 -15.99 4.31
C GLU A 181 -80.29 -15.78 3.43
N LEU A 182 -80.43 -15.99 2.11
CA LEU A 182 -79.39 -15.72 1.12
C LEU A 182 -79.05 -14.22 1.04
N GLU A 183 -80.05 -13.34 1.12
CA GLU A 183 -79.84 -11.88 1.17
C GLU A 183 -79.08 -11.46 2.43
N ARG A 184 -79.42 -12.05 3.57
CA ARG A 184 -78.75 -11.74 4.84
C ARG A 184 -77.26 -12.14 4.80
N GLN A 185 -76.96 -13.33 4.28
CA GLN A 185 -75.57 -13.79 4.08
C GLN A 185 -74.82 -12.91 3.07
N LEU A 186 -75.48 -12.44 2.01
CA LEU A 186 -74.89 -11.57 1.00
C LEU A 186 -74.52 -10.20 1.58
N VAL A 187 -75.38 -9.63 2.43
CA VAL A 187 -75.09 -8.36 3.13
C VAL A 187 -73.91 -8.52 4.09
N GLU A 188 -73.88 -9.60 4.87
CA GLU A 188 -72.81 -9.86 5.84
C GLU A 188 -71.46 -10.11 5.14
N THR A 189 -71.47 -10.82 4.02
CA THR A 189 -70.28 -11.09 3.19
C THR A 189 -69.78 -9.82 2.49
N LYS A 190 -70.67 -8.97 1.99
CA LYS A 190 -70.29 -7.65 1.42
C LYS A 190 -69.67 -6.73 2.47
N ALA A 191 -70.25 -6.67 3.68
CA ALA A 191 -69.67 -5.89 4.78
C ALA A 191 -68.32 -6.46 5.26
N ALA A 192 -68.12 -7.78 5.17
CA ALA A 192 -66.81 -8.39 5.40
C ALA A 192 -65.79 -8.01 4.30
N LEU A 193 -66.21 -7.98 3.03
CA LEU A 193 -65.38 -7.59 1.90
C LEU A 193 -64.97 -6.11 1.95
N GLU A 194 -65.90 -5.21 2.28
CA GLU A 194 -65.60 -3.78 2.44
C GLU A 194 -64.58 -3.51 3.55
N ARG A 195 -64.62 -4.28 4.66
CA ARG A 195 -63.65 -4.16 5.75
C ARG A 195 -62.23 -4.57 5.37
N LEU A 196 -62.07 -5.46 4.39
CA LEU A 196 -60.76 -5.88 3.87
C LEU A 196 -60.12 -4.82 2.97
N GLY A 197 -60.91 -3.85 2.48
CA GLY A 197 -60.45 -2.84 1.55
C GLY A 197 -60.25 -3.40 0.12
N PRO A 198 -59.82 -2.54 -0.82
CA PRO A 198 -59.57 -2.97 -2.19
C PRO A 198 -58.45 -4.00 -2.26
N VAL A 199 -58.65 -5.05 -3.05
CA VAL A 199 -57.63 -6.08 -3.31
C VAL A 199 -56.47 -5.43 -4.06
N ASN A 200 -55.28 -5.42 -3.44
CA ASN A 200 -54.06 -4.97 -4.11
C ASN A 200 -53.57 -6.07 -5.05
N GLU A 201 -53.97 -6.00 -6.33
CA GLU A 201 -53.56 -6.96 -7.36
C GLU A 201 -52.04 -6.96 -7.62
N LEU A 202 -51.33 -5.88 -7.26
CA LEU A 202 -49.89 -5.76 -7.40
C LEU A 202 -49.10 -6.28 -6.18
N ALA A 203 -49.78 -6.62 -5.07
CA ALA A 203 -49.12 -6.98 -3.82
C ALA A 203 -48.14 -8.17 -3.96
N SER A 204 -48.46 -9.15 -4.81
CA SER A 204 -47.56 -10.28 -5.05
C SER A 204 -46.30 -9.85 -5.80
N ALA A 205 -46.45 -9.01 -6.84
CA ALA A 205 -45.32 -8.54 -7.64
C ALA A 205 -44.43 -7.54 -6.86
N GLU A 206 -45.04 -6.65 -6.07
CA GLU A 206 -44.33 -5.73 -5.17
C GLU A 206 -43.58 -6.51 -4.08
N TYR A 207 -44.18 -7.57 -3.54
CA TYR A 207 -43.51 -8.45 -2.59
C TYR A 207 -42.26 -9.10 -3.21
N ASP A 208 -42.38 -9.68 -4.41
CA ASP A 208 -41.26 -10.32 -5.10
C ASP A 208 -40.12 -9.31 -5.40
N GLU A 209 -40.45 -8.11 -5.90
CA GLU A 209 -39.47 -7.03 -6.14
C GLU A 209 -38.77 -6.60 -4.84
N HIS A 210 -39.54 -6.42 -3.77
CA HIS A 210 -38.99 -6.04 -2.47
C HIS A 210 -38.16 -7.15 -1.84
N GLU A 211 -38.52 -8.41 -2.02
CA GLU A 211 -37.75 -9.57 -1.57
C GLU A 211 -36.41 -9.69 -2.31
N GLU A 212 -36.40 -9.51 -3.63
CA GLU A 212 -35.17 -9.46 -4.44
C GLU A 212 -34.26 -8.32 -3.99
N ARG A 213 -34.82 -7.11 -3.83
CA ARG A 213 -34.08 -5.94 -3.36
C ARG A 213 -33.54 -6.12 -1.94
N HIS A 214 -34.34 -6.70 -1.05
CA HIS A 214 -33.93 -7.00 0.32
C HIS A 214 -32.77 -8.00 0.32
N THR A 215 -32.86 -9.06 -0.48
CA THR A 215 -31.82 -10.09 -0.60
C THR A 215 -30.51 -9.48 -1.12
N TYR A 216 -30.58 -8.68 -2.19
CA TYR A 216 -29.43 -7.97 -2.73
C TYR A 216 -28.77 -7.03 -1.70
N LEU A 217 -29.56 -6.21 -0.99
CA LEU A 217 -29.04 -5.31 0.03
C LEU A 217 -28.41 -6.08 1.21
N LEU A 218 -28.95 -7.26 1.55
CA LEU A 218 -28.43 -8.10 2.61
C LEU A 218 -27.08 -8.73 2.22
N GLU A 219 -26.94 -9.18 0.98
CA GLU A 219 -25.66 -9.64 0.42
C GLU A 219 -24.61 -8.52 0.41
N GLN A 220 -24.96 -7.32 -0.07
CA GLN A 220 -24.07 -6.16 -0.05
C GLN A 220 -23.65 -5.79 1.38
N ARG A 221 -24.56 -5.87 2.36
CA ARG A 221 -24.25 -5.60 3.76
C ARG A 221 -23.25 -6.61 4.33
N ILE A 222 -23.42 -7.89 3.99
CA ILE A 222 -22.51 -8.95 4.44
C ILE A 222 -21.12 -8.73 3.84
N ASP A 223 -21.03 -8.46 2.54
CA ASP A 223 -19.75 -8.23 1.85
C ASP A 223 -18.97 -7.04 2.44
N VAL A 224 -19.67 -5.93 2.74
CA VAL A 224 -19.06 -4.77 3.42
C VAL A 224 -18.61 -5.13 4.84
N ALA A 225 -19.41 -5.88 5.58
CA ALA A 225 -19.05 -6.29 6.94
C ALA A 225 -17.82 -7.21 6.96
N ASP A 226 -17.75 -8.15 6.01
CA ASP A 226 -16.62 -9.07 5.85
C ASP A 226 -15.36 -8.32 5.39
N SER A 227 -15.50 -7.36 4.48
CA SER A 227 -14.41 -6.47 4.06
C SER A 227 -13.85 -5.65 5.23
N VAL A 228 -14.71 -5.08 6.08
CA VAL A 228 -14.29 -4.36 7.30
C VAL A 228 -13.58 -5.31 8.28
N ALA A 229 -14.11 -6.52 8.48
CA ALA A 229 -13.49 -7.51 9.35
C ALA A 229 -12.10 -7.93 8.83
N SER A 230 -11.98 -8.14 7.52
CA SER A 230 -10.72 -8.45 6.84
C SER A 230 -9.69 -7.33 7.02
N LEU A 231 -10.08 -6.08 6.72
CA LEU A 231 -9.21 -4.92 6.90
C LEU A 231 -8.72 -4.78 8.35
N LYS A 232 -9.59 -5.00 9.34
CA LYS A 232 -9.21 -4.96 10.75
C LYS A 232 -8.18 -6.04 11.10
N ARG A 233 -8.32 -7.26 10.57
CA ARG A 233 -7.32 -8.33 10.76
C ARG A 233 -5.98 -7.95 10.13
N THR A 234 -5.99 -7.44 8.90
CA THR A 234 -4.77 -6.96 8.23
C THR A 234 -4.06 -5.88 9.03
N ILE A 235 -4.80 -4.92 9.60
CA ILE A 235 -4.22 -3.88 10.47
C ILE A 235 -3.59 -4.51 11.72
N GLN A 236 -4.25 -5.49 12.35
CA GLN A 236 -3.71 -6.19 13.51
C GLN A 236 -2.42 -6.95 13.18
N GLU A 237 -2.38 -7.65 12.05
CA GLU A 237 -1.18 -8.36 11.57
C GLU A 237 -0.02 -7.40 11.28
N ILE A 238 -0.30 -6.25 10.65
CA ILE A 238 0.69 -5.20 10.39
C ILE A 238 1.22 -4.63 11.71
N ASN A 239 0.35 -4.32 12.67
CA ASN A 239 0.74 -3.76 13.96
C ASN A 239 1.59 -4.75 14.77
N GLN A 240 1.21 -6.02 14.77
CA GLN A 240 1.99 -7.08 15.43
C GLN A 240 3.38 -7.19 14.80
N THR A 241 3.45 -7.34 13.48
CA THR A 241 4.73 -7.46 12.75
C THR A 241 5.60 -6.23 12.95
N SER A 242 4.99 -5.04 12.95
CA SER A 242 5.70 -3.77 13.18
C SER A 242 6.24 -3.68 14.60
N SER A 243 5.46 -4.09 15.60
CA SER A 243 5.89 -4.08 17.01
C SER A 243 7.05 -5.05 17.24
N GLU A 244 6.98 -6.26 16.68
CA GLU A 244 8.05 -7.26 16.76
C GLU A 244 9.35 -6.75 16.12
N ARG A 245 9.25 -6.17 14.91
CA ARG A 245 10.40 -5.57 14.21
C ARG A 245 10.97 -4.37 14.96
N PHE A 246 10.10 -3.52 15.50
CA PHE A 246 10.50 -2.36 16.28
C PHE A 246 11.28 -2.79 17.53
N LEU A 247 10.73 -3.72 18.33
CA LEU A 247 11.40 -4.22 19.54
C LEU A 247 12.74 -4.88 19.24
N ALA A 248 12.81 -5.69 18.19
CA ALA A 248 14.07 -6.32 17.77
C ALA A 248 15.13 -5.27 17.39
N THR A 249 14.74 -4.29 16.57
CA THR A 249 15.65 -3.22 16.13
C THR A 249 16.03 -2.30 17.30
N PHE A 250 15.08 -1.97 18.17
CA PHE A 250 15.29 -1.16 19.35
C PHE A 250 16.30 -1.81 20.29
N ALA A 251 16.17 -3.11 20.56
CA ALA A 251 17.12 -3.86 21.39
C ALA A 251 18.53 -3.89 20.77
N GLU A 252 18.62 -4.07 19.44
CA GLU A 252 19.89 -4.05 18.73
C GLU A 252 20.57 -2.68 18.79
N VAL A 253 19.84 -1.61 18.48
CA VAL A 253 20.34 -0.24 18.55
C VAL A 253 20.71 0.12 19.99
N ASN A 254 19.93 -0.28 20.99
CA ASN A 254 20.20 0.00 22.40
C ASN A 254 21.51 -0.66 22.86
N LYS A 255 21.73 -1.92 22.48
CA LYS A 255 22.99 -2.62 22.76
C LYS A 255 24.17 -1.90 22.10
N LYS A 256 24.04 -1.53 20.82
CA LYS A 256 25.10 -0.83 20.09
C LYS A 256 25.37 0.56 20.61
N PHE A 257 24.33 1.25 21.06
CA PHE A 257 24.43 2.56 21.68
C PHE A 257 25.28 2.50 22.95
N GLY A 258 25.06 1.50 23.82
CA GLY A 258 25.90 1.27 24.98
C GLY A 258 27.37 1.00 24.62
N GLU A 259 27.63 0.10 23.66
CA GLU A 259 28.99 -0.23 23.19
C GLU A 259 29.73 1.00 22.63
N VAL A 260 29.06 1.80 21.80
CA VAL A 260 29.65 3.00 21.18
C VAL A 260 29.86 4.12 22.21
N PHE A 261 28.92 4.28 23.14
CA PHE A 261 29.03 5.25 24.22
C PHE A 261 30.24 4.95 25.11
N GLU A 262 30.41 3.70 25.55
CA GLU A 262 31.53 3.28 26.38
C GLU A 262 32.87 3.55 25.67
N ALA A 263 32.94 3.29 24.36
CA ALA A 263 34.12 3.56 23.54
C ALA A 263 34.44 5.06 23.38
N LEU A 264 33.42 5.92 23.28
CA LEU A 264 33.60 7.37 23.16
C LEU A 264 33.99 8.04 24.47
N PHE A 265 33.46 7.57 25.60
CA PHE A 265 33.71 8.16 26.92
C PHE A 265 34.83 7.46 27.71
N ASN A 266 35.41 6.37 27.20
CA ASN A 266 36.34 5.49 27.92
C ASN A 266 35.75 4.99 29.26
N GLY A 267 34.50 4.52 29.21
CA GLY A 267 33.72 4.09 30.36
C GLY A 267 32.40 4.88 30.51
N GLY A 268 31.57 4.45 31.45
CA GLY A 268 30.20 4.96 31.59
C GLY A 268 29.18 4.04 30.92
N GLU A 269 27.90 4.34 31.10
CA GLU A 269 26.79 3.51 30.64
C GLU A 269 25.73 4.40 29.99
N ALA A 270 25.15 3.99 28.87
CA ALA A 270 24.02 4.67 28.26
C ALA A 270 23.02 3.66 27.71
N GLU A 271 21.73 3.97 27.84
CA GLU A 271 20.65 3.13 27.37
C GLU A 271 19.44 3.97 26.95
N MET A 272 18.64 3.39 26.06
CA MET A 272 17.34 3.87 25.67
C MET A 272 16.26 3.11 26.43
N ARG A 273 15.26 3.82 26.94
CA ARG A 273 14.10 3.26 27.65
C ARG A 273 12.81 3.67 26.95
N LEU A 274 11.85 2.76 26.90
CA LEU A 274 10.49 3.08 26.45
C LEU A 274 9.74 3.71 27.63
N LEU A 275 8.95 4.75 27.35
CA LEU A 275 8.09 5.39 28.35
C LEU A 275 6.85 4.54 28.62
N ASP A 276 6.35 3.83 27.62
CA ASP A 276 5.21 2.93 27.69
C ASP A 276 5.59 1.58 27.04
N GLU A 277 5.58 0.51 27.84
CA GLU A 277 5.88 -0.84 27.37
C GLU A 277 4.64 -1.55 26.78
N ASP A 278 3.44 -1.03 27.05
CA ASP A 278 2.17 -1.63 26.60
C ASP A 278 1.78 -1.16 25.19
N ASP A 279 2.15 0.06 24.80
CA ASP A 279 1.97 0.60 23.44
C ASP A 279 3.30 1.03 22.81
N VAL A 280 4.06 0.05 22.34
CA VAL A 280 5.43 0.24 21.83
C VAL A 280 5.51 1.13 20.58
N LEU A 281 4.45 1.18 19.78
CA LEU A 281 4.43 1.93 18.52
C LEU A 281 4.19 3.43 18.75
N GLU A 282 3.43 3.78 19.78
CA GLU A 282 3.13 5.17 20.17
C GLU A 282 3.96 5.65 21.38
N SER A 283 4.73 4.75 22.01
CA SER A 283 5.60 5.08 23.15
C SER A 283 6.70 6.07 22.75
N GLY A 284 6.91 7.07 23.59
CA GLY A 284 8.13 7.88 23.54
C GLY A 284 9.37 7.09 23.97
N ILE A 285 10.54 7.55 23.53
CA ILE A 285 11.84 6.98 23.90
C ILE A 285 12.59 7.98 24.79
N GLU A 286 12.99 7.55 25.98
CA GLU A 286 13.86 8.30 26.87
C GLU A 286 15.31 7.83 26.72
N ILE A 287 16.24 8.77 26.56
CA ILE A 287 17.68 8.50 26.49
C ILE A 287 18.30 8.86 27.83
N VAL A 288 18.85 7.85 28.51
CA VAL A 288 19.55 8.03 29.79
C VAL A 288 21.01 7.65 29.64
N ALA A 289 21.89 8.48 30.19
CA ALA A 289 23.32 8.26 30.11
C ALA A 289 24.02 8.59 31.43
N ARG A 290 25.11 7.88 31.67
CA ARG A 290 25.97 7.99 32.84
C ARG A 290 27.41 8.13 32.37
N PRO A 291 27.88 9.38 32.12
CA PRO A 291 29.29 9.64 31.86
C PRO A 291 30.18 9.21 33.04
N PRO A 292 31.49 8.97 32.82
CA PRO A 292 32.41 8.52 33.85
C PRO A 292 32.45 9.51 35.03
N GLY A 293 32.22 9.00 36.24
CA GLY A 293 32.20 9.81 37.47
C GLY A 293 30.89 10.55 37.76
N LYS A 294 29.85 10.41 36.91
CA LYS A 294 28.52 11.02 37.12
C LYS A 294 27.43 9.98 37.42
N ARG A 295 26.25 10.48 37.83
CA ARG A 295 25.03 9.69 38.02
C ARG A 295 24.28 9.55 36.69
N LEU A 296 23.43 8.52 36.59
CA LEU A 296 22.51 8.34 35.46
C LEU A 296 21.55 9.54 35.37
N GLN A 297 21.52 10.21 34.23
CA GLN A 297 20.68 11.38 33.99
C GLN A 297 20.10 11.34 32.57
N ASN A 298 18.97 12.01 32.38
CA ASN A 298 18.38 12.20 31.06
C ASN A 298 19.31 13.07 30.19
N LEU A 299 19.40 12.77 28.89
CA LEU A 299 20.19 13.49 27.89
C LEU A 299 20.03 15.02 27.96
N LEU A 300 18.83 15.53 28.28
CA LEU A 300 18.54 16.95 28.37
C LEU A 300 19.25 17.66 29.55
N LEU A 301 19.71 16.91 30.55
CA LEU A 301 20.37 17.43 31.75
C LEU A 301 21.91 17.38 31.69
N LEU A 302 22.48 16.84 30.61
CA LEU A 302 23.93 16.73 30.43
C LEU A 302 24.56 18.07 30.02
N SER A 303 25.87 18.21 30.24
CA SER A 303 26.62 19.38 29.74
C SER A 303 26.65 19.41 28.21
N GLY A 304 26.85 20.58 27.60
CA GLY A 304 26.77 20.76 26.13
C GLY A 304 27.64 19.78 25.33
N GLY A 305 28.89 19.57 25.74
CA GLY A 305 29.80 18.61 25.10
C GLY A 305 29.40 17.14 25.34
N GLU A 306 28.94 16.80 26.54
CA GLU A 306 28.47 15.45 26.86
C GLU A 306 27.17 15.11 26.10
N LYS A 307 26.26 16.08 25.98
CA LYS A 307 25.04 15.94 25.20
C LYS A 307 25.36 15.68 23.73
N ALA A 308 26.31 16.42 23.16
CA ALA A 308 26.75 16.23 21.79
C ALA A 308 27.38 14.85 21.58
N LEU A 309 28.31 14.44 22.45
CA LEU A 309 28.98 13.14 22.34
C LEU A 309 27.99 11.97 22.51
N THR A 310 27.01 12.10 23.41
CA THR A 310 25.94 11.11 23.60
C THR A 310 25.04 11.03 22.36
N ALA A 311 24.69 12.16 21.76
CA ALA A 311 23.90 12.20 20.53
C ALA A 311 24.65 11.58 19.34
N ILE A 312 25.95 11.85 19.23
CA ILE A 312 26.83 11.23 18.23
C ILE A 312 26.90 9.71 18.45
N ALA A 313 27.03 9.25 19.70
CA ALA A 313 27.04 7.82 20.02
C ALA A 313 25.75 7.13 19.55
N LEU A 314 24.59 7.77 19.76
CA LEU A 314 23.30 7.26 19.30
C LEU A 314 23.20 7.21 17.77
N LEU A 315 23.62 8.29 17.09
CA LEU A 315 23.64 8.34 15.63
C LEU A 315 24.53 7.25 15.03
N MET A 316 25.71 7.03 15.60
CA MET A 316 26.63 5.98 15.16
C MET A 316 26.05 4.57 15.39
N ALA A 317 25.36 4.34 16.51
CA ALA A 317 24.68 3.08 16.77
C ALA A 317 23.56 2.81 15.75
N LEU A 318 22.76 3.82 15.42
CA LEU A 318 21.72 3.74 14.39
C LEU A 318 22.31 3.41 13.01
N PHE A 319 23.39 4.09 12.61
CA PHE A 319 24.06 3.83 11.33
C PHE A 319 24.72 2.46 11.27
N HIS A 320 25.15 1.90 12.40
CA HIS A 320 25.69 0.55 12.44
C HIS A 320 24.60 -0.51 12.19
N THR A 321 23.42 -0.36 12.80
CA THR A 321 22.30 -1.30 12.62
C THR A 321 21.67 -1.18 11.24
N LYS A 322 21.70 0.01 10.62
CA LYS A 322 21.22 0.22 9.25
C LYS A 322 22.24 1.02 8.45
N ALA A 323 23.23 0.31 7.90
CA ALA A 323 24.30 0.93 7.12
C ALA A 323 23.74 1.64 5.88
N SER A 324 23.90 2.96 5.84
CA SER A 324 23.73 3.75 4.62
C SER A 324 25.02 3.69 3.81
N PRO A 325 24.97 3.61 2.46
CA PRO A 325 26.18 3.64 1.64
C PRO A 325 26.96 4.96 1.75
N PHE A 326 26.29 6.06 2.09
CA PHE A 326 26.89 7.38 2.30
C PHE A 326 26.33 8.08 3.55
N CYS A 327 27.17 8.85 4.23
CA CYS A 327 26.81 9.65 5.40
C CYS A 327 27.54 11.00 5.37
N ILE A 328 26.83 12.09 5.68
CA ILE A 328 27.38 13.46 5.70
C ILE A 328 27.24 14.03 7.11
N PHE A 329 28.34 14.49 7.69
CA PHE A 329 28.37 15.22 8.95
C PHE A 329 28.79 16.66 8.72
N ASP A 330 28.00 17.62 9.20
CA ASP A 330 28.27 19.05 9.09
C ASP A 330 28.48 19.65 10.50
N GLU A 331 29.71 20.10 10.77
CA GLU A 331 30.17 20.72 12.03
C GLU A 331 29.79 19.99 13.33
N VAL A 332 29.63 18.66 13.26
CA VAL A 332 29.18 17.83 14.38
C VAL A 332 30.20 17.77 15.52
N ASP A 333 31.47 18.08 15.23
CA ASP A 333 32.59 18.10 16.17
C ASP A 333 32.85 19.47 16.82
N ALA A 334 32.09 20.52 16.46
CA ALA A 334 32.22 21.85 17.06
C ALA A 334 32.08 21.90 18.61
N PRO A 335 31.21 21.11 19.26
CA PRO A 335 31.09 21.10 20.72
C PRO A 335 32.06 20.13 21.42
N LEU A 336 32.94 19.44 20.67
CA LEU A 336 33.86 18.44 21.21
C LEU A 336 35.22 19.06 21.58
N ASP A 337 35.82 18.56 22.65
CA ASP A 337 37.21 18.88 23.00
C ASP A 337 38.20 17.97 22.23
N ASP A 338 39.49 18.32 22.27
CA ASP A 338 40.53 17.60 21.52
C ASP A 338 40.56 16.08 21.80
N PRO A 339 40.48 15.59 23.05
CA PRO A 339 40.47 14.15 23.32
C PRO A 339 39.24 13.43 22.76
N ASN A 340 38.05 14.04 22.85
CA ASN A 340 36.83 13.45 22.30
C ASN A 340 36.81 13.49 20.77
N THR A 341 37.39 14.54 20.16
CA THR A 341 37.53 14.65 18.71
C THR A 341 38.35 13.49 18.14
N VAL A 342 39.46 13.13 18.80
CA VAL A 342 40.28 11.97 18.37
C VAL A 342 39.49 10.67 18.42
N ARG A 343 38.73 10.44 19.51
CA ARG A 343 37.89 9.24 19.66
C ARG A 343 36.78 9.16 18.62
N PHE A 344 36.13 10.28 18.34
CA PHE A 344 35.12 10.40 17.29
C PHE A 344 35.69 10.01 15.92
N VAL A 345 36.84 10.57 15.57
CA VAL A 345 37.56 10.27 14.32
C VAL A 345 37.91 8.79 14.20
N ASP A 346 38.40 8.17 15.28
CA ASP A 346 38.78 6.76 15.28
C ASP A 346 37.58 5.82 15.03
N ILE A 347 36.40 6.20 15.51
CA ILE A 347 35.16 5.45 15.25
C ILE A 347 34.74 5.61 13.79
N ILE A 348 34.77 6.84 13.26
CA ILE A 348 34.49 7.08 11.83
C ILE A 348 35.42 6.25 10.94
N LYS A 349 36.72 6.21 11.23
CA LYS A 349 37.69 5.39 10.47
C LYS A 349 37.40 3.89 10.52
N LYS A 350 36.84 3.39 11.63
CA LYS A 350 36.44 1.97 11.71
C LYS A 350 35.21 1.70 10.85
N MET A 351 34.24 2.60 10.89
CA MET A 351 33.00 2.49 10.11
C MET A 351 33.20 2.81 8.62
N SER A 352 34.25 3.55 8.27
CA SER A 352 34.56 3.92 6.89
C SER A 352 34.99 2.75 6.01
N ARG A 353 35.11 1.53 6.57
CA ARG A 353 35.35 0.30 5.82
C ARG A 353 34.13 -0.12 5.01
N ASP A 354 32.94 0.14 5.53
CA ASP A 354 31.68 -0.34 4.97
C ASP A 354 30.78 0.82 4.49
N THR A 355 31.00 2.04 4.98
CA THR A 355 30.20 3.24 4.63
C THR A 355 31.10 4.42 4.24
N GLN A 356 30.73 5.18 3.21
CA GLN A 356 31.45 6.41 2.86
C GLN A 356 31.02 7.58 3.78
N PHE A 357 31.97 8.20 4.46
CA PHE A 357 31.74 9.38 5.31
C PHE A 357 32.30 10.66 4.68
N ILE A 358 31.47 11.70 4.62
CA ILE A 358 31.86 13.06 4.24
C ILE A 358 31.69 13.94 5.48
N VAL A 359 32.78 14.53 5.97
CA VAL A 359 32.75 15.38 7.17
C VAL A 359 33.14 16.80 6.78
N ILE A 360 32.24 17.75 7.03
CA ILE A 360 32.45 19.18 6.89
C ILE A 360 32.78 19.72 8.29
N THR A 361 33.98 20.26 8.46
CA THR A 361 34.47 20.70 9.77
C THR A 361 35.60 21.72 9.63
N HIS A 362 35.77 22.54 10.65
CA HIS A 362 36.92 23.42 10.84
C HIS A 362 37.92 22.89 11.90
N ASN A 363 37.65 21.73 12.50
CA ASN A 363 38.51 21.14 13.53
C ASN A 363 39.75 20.50 12.90
N LYS A 364 40.94 20.93 13.35
CA LYS A 364 42.23 20.51 12.80
C LYS A 364 42.49 19.01 12.95
N LEU A 365 42.01 18.40 14.04
CA LEU A 365 42.23 16.97 14.30
C LEU A 365 41.40 16.10 13.35
N THR A 366 40.17 16.51 13.06
CA THR A 366 39.29 15.84 12.10
C THR A 366 39.80 15.99 10.67
N MET A 367 40.28 17.18 10.29
CA MET A 367 40.90 17.41 8.97
C MET A 367 42.16 16.57 8.75
N GLN A 368 43.02 16.41 9.76
CA GLN A 368 44.25 15.60 9.66
C GLN A 368 43.98 14.11 9.43
N ALA A 369 42.78 13.65 9.79
CA ALA A 369 42.40 12.26 9.71
C ALA A 369 41.77 11.86 8.36
N ALA A 370 41.53 12.83 7.48
CA ALA A 370 40.97 12.59 6.16
C ALA A 370 41.94 11.76 5.31
N SER A 371 41.40 10.75 4.64
CA SER A 371 42.09 9.99 3.60
C SER A 371 41.33 10.27 2.30
N THR A 372 41.96 11.00 1.37
CA THR A 372 41.31 11.40 0.10
C THR A 372 41.09 10.21 -0.82
#